data_AF-A0A2P6PQ10-F1
#
_entry.id   AF-A0A2P6PQ10-F1
#
_cell.length_a   1.000
_cell.length_b   1.000
_cell.length_c   1.000
_cell.angle_alpha   90.00
_cell.angle_beta   90.00
_cell.angle_gamma   90.00
#
_symmetry.space_group_name_H-M   'P 1'
#
loop_
_entity.id
_entity.type
_entity.pdbx_description
1 polymer ?
#
loop_
_entity_poly.entity_id
_entity_poly.type
_entity_poly.pdbx_seq_one_letter_code
_entity_poly.pdbx_strand_id
1 'polypeptide(L)' 'MAGLQVTLGISTLLSYVPVGLGTAHQAGALTLFTLMILLNHIVRKPSPSLLKSLPQVAKTI' A
#
# COMPACT_ATOMS: atom_id res chain seq x y z
N MET A 1 4.30 -6.78 9.67
CA MET A 1 5.05 -5.80 8.87
C MET A 1 5.25 -4.46 9.59
N ALA A 2 4.19 -3.78 10.05
CA ALA A 2 4.32 -2.49 10.74
C ALA A 2 5.27 -2.51 11.95
N GLY A 3 5.15 -3.50 12.84
CA GLY A 3 6.07 -3.66 13.97
C GLY A 3 7.54 -3.83 13.55
N LEU A 4 7.80 -4.62 12.50
CA LEU A 4 9.14 -4.80 11.94
C LEU A 4 9.72 -3.48 11.41
N GLN A 5 8.91 -2.66 10.73
CA GLN A 5 9.35 -1.35 10.25
C GLN A 5 9.69 -0.38 11.39
N VAL A 6 8.91 -0.40 12.48
CA VAL A 6 9.18 0.38 13.68
C VAL A 6 10.50 -0.06 14.32
N THR A 7 10.69 -1.37 14.50
CA THR A 7 11.94 -1.92 15.04
C THR A 7 13.13 -1.54 14.16
N LEU A 8 13.04 -1.72 12.84
CA LEU A 8 14.11 -1.33 11.92
C LEU A 8 14.41 0.18 12.01
N GLY A 9 13.38 1.03 12.08
CA GLY A 9 13.55 2.48 12.24
C GLY A 9 14.31 2.83 13.52
N ILE A 10 13.92 2.27 14.65
CA ILE A 10 14.63 2.46 15.94
C ILE A 10 16.06 1.93 15.85
N SER A 11 16.27 0.73 15.31
CA SER A 11 17.58 0.13 15.11
C SER A 11 18.49 0.98 14.22
N THR A 12 17.95 1.67 13.19
CA THR A 12 18.74 2.58 12.37
C THR A 12 19.30 3.73 13.18
N LEU A 13 18.50 4.34 14.05
CA LEU A 13 18.93 5.48 14.88
C LEU A 13 19.96 5.05 15.94
N LEU A 14 19.68 3.95 16.66
CA LEU A 14 20.57 3.43 17.70
C LEU A 14 21.92 2.98 17.14
N SER A 15 21.98 2.62 15.86
CA SER A 15 23.19 2.15 15.18
C SER A 15 23.87 3.25 14.33
N TYR A 16 23.51 4.52 14.50
CA TYR A 16 24.07 5.66 13.75
C TYR A 16 23.84 5.60 12.23
N VAL A 17 22.63 5.28 11.82
CA VAL A 17 22.13 5.28 10.43
C VAL A 17 23.01 4.43 9.48
N PRO A 18 23.24 3.14 9.79
CA PRO A 18 24.02 2.29 8.89
C PRO A 18 23.22 2.03 7.62
N VAL A 19 23.89 2.13 6.47
CA VAL A 19 23.24 2.09 5.15
C VAL A 19 22.39 0.83 4.98
N GLY A 20 22.86 -0.35 5.39
CA GLY A 20 22.11 -1.60 5.25
C GLY A 20 20.79 -1.64 6.03
N LEU A 21 20.75 -1.14 7.28
CA LEU A 21 19.49 -1.07 8.03
C LEU A 21 18.59 0.04 7.48
N GLY A 22 19.18 1.15 7.03
CA GLY A 22 18.47 2.26 6.40
C GLY A 22 17.76 1.84 5.12
N THR A 23 18.45 1.11 4.23
CA THR A 23 17.85 0.61 2.98
C THR A 23 16.81 -0.48 3.26
N ALA A 24 17.04 -1.38 4.22
CA ALA A 24 16.05 -2.36 4.65
C ALA A 24 14.76 -1.67 5.16
N HIS A 25 14.91 -0.64 6.01
CA HIS A 25 13.79 0.16 6.49
C HIS A 25 13.06 0.87 5.33
N GLN A 26 13.78 1.54 4.44
CA GLN A 26 13.15 2.27 3.31
C GLN A 26 12.41 1.33 2.35
N ALA A 27 13.05 0.22 1.95
CA ALA A 27 12.45 -0.77 1.07
C ALA A 27 11.23 -1.43 1.72
N GLY A 28 11.30 -1.74 3.01
CA GLY A 28 10.18 -2.29 3.76
C GLY A 28 9.01 -1.29 3.88
N ALA A 29 9.29 0.00 4.01
CA ALA A 29 8.25 1.04 4.10
C ALA A 29 7.52 1.17 2.76
N LEU A 30 8.26 1.22 1.66
CA LEU A 30 7.70 1.26 0.30
C LEU A 30 6.87 0.02 -0.01
N THR A 31 7.36 -1.17 0.39
CA THR A 31 6.64 -2.44 0.22
C THR A 31 5.32 -2.42 1.00
N LEU A 32 5.35 -2.02 2.27
CA LEU A 32 4.15 -1.92 3.10
C LEU A 32 3.15 -0.93 2.50
N PHE A 33 3.62 0.25 2.08
CA PHE A 33 2.77 1.26 1.46
C PHE A 33 2.13 0.75 0.16
N THR A 34 2.90 0.09 -0.70
CA THR A 34 2.41 -0.52 -1.94
C THR A 34 1.32 -1.55 -1.66
N LEU A 35 1.52 -2.43 -0.66
CA LEU A 35 0.52 -3.42 -0.26
C LEU A 35 -0.73 -2.77 0.34
N MET A 36 -0.61 -1.66 1.07
CA MET A 36 -1.77 -0.91 1.55
C MET A 36 -2.55 -0.26 0.41
N ILE A 37 -1.88 0.32 -0.58
CA ILE A 37 -2.55 0.82 -1.79
C ILE A 37 -3.26 -0.32 -2.52
N LEU A 38 -2.57 -1.45 -2.73
CA LEU A 38 -3.14 -2.62 -3.41
C LEU A 38 -4.36 -3.15 -2.65
N LEU A 39 -4.26 -3.29 -1.33
CA LEU A 39 -5.37 -3.74 -0.49
C LEU A 39 -6.57 -2.79 -0.62
N ASN A 40 -6.34 -1.48 -0.57
CA ASN A 40 -7.37 -0.48 -0.78
C ASN A 40 -8.06 -0.64 -2.15
N HIS A 41 -7.33 -0.97 -3.21
CA HIS A 41 -7.91 -1.24 -4.52
C HIS A 41 -8.74 -2.53 -4.53
N ILE A 42 -8.24 -3.60 -3.90
CA ILE A 42 -8.92 -4.90 -3.84
C ILE A 42 -10.26 -4.80 -3.08
N VAL A 43 -10.28 -4.09 -1.96
CA VAL A 43 -11.50 -3.98 -1.13
C VAL A 43 -12.45 -2.88 -1.60
N ARG A 44 -12.05 -2.05 -2.58
CA ARG A 44 -12.86 -0.96 -3.10
C ARG A 44 -14.06 -1.53 -3.85
N LYS A 45 -15.26 -1.23 -3.34
CA LYS A 45 -16.51 -1.56 -4.04
C LYS A 45 -16.65 -0.68 -5.29
N PRO A 46 -17.21 -1.22 -6.39
CA PRO A 46 -17.52 -0.43 -7.57
C PRO A 46 -18.49 0.71 -7.23
N SER A 47 -18.31 1.85 -7.89
CA SER A 47 -19.17 3.01 -7.65
C SER A 47 -20.63 2.66 -7.93
N PRO A 48 -21.58 3.00 -7.03
CA PRO A 48 -23.01 2.84 -7.30
C PRO A 48 -23.46 3.56 -8.58
N SER A 49 -22.82 4.68 -8.94
CA SER A 49 -23.11 5.38 -10.20
C SER A 49 -22.68 4.58 -11.43
N LEU A 50 -21.49 3.96 -11.39
CA LEU A 50 -21.01 3.09 -12.45
C LEU A 50 -21.93 1.89 -12.61
N LEU A 51 -22.29 1.23 -11.50
CA LEU A 51 -23.22 0.09 -11.52
C LEU A 51 -24.58 0.45 -12.15
N LYS A 52 -25.12 1.64 -11.84
CA LYS A 52 -26.38 2.12 -12.43
C LYS A 52 -26.29 2.41 -13.94
N SER A 53 -25.10 2.73 -14.45
CA SER A 53 -24.89 3.03 -15.88
C SER A 53 -24.73 1.78 -16.77
N LEU A 54 -24.33 0.64 -16.21
CA LEU A 54 -24.12 -0.63 -16.95
C LEU A 54 -25.32 -1.06 -17.82
N PRO A 55 -26.58 -1.06 -17.33
CA PRO A 55 -27.74 -1.45 -18.15
C PRO A 55 -28.06 -0.47 -19.29
N GLN A 56 -27.58 0.77 -19.25
CA GLN A 56 -27.74 1.72 -20.36
C GLN A 56 -26.72 1.46 -21.47
N VAL A 57 -25.47 1.14 -21.10
CA VAL A 57 -24.42 0.76 -22.07
C VAL A 57 -24.79 -0.51 -22.82
N ALA A 58 -25.30 -1.53 -22.12
CA ALA A 58 -25.72 -2.80 -22.73
C ALA A 58 -26.88 -2.67 -23.74
N LYS A 59 -27.64 -1.56 -23.72
CA LYS A 59 -28.71 -1.28 -24.69
C LYS A 59 -28.24 -0.51 -25.93
N THR A 60 -27.01 0.00 -25.91
CA THR A 60 -26.44 0.83 -26.99
C THR A 60 -25.61 -0.01 -27.98
N ILE A 61 -25.36 -1.28 -27.66
CA ILE A 61 -24.69 -2.28 -28.51
C ILE A 61 -25.76 -3.21 -29.08
#